data_AF-E1YMW7-F1
#
_entry.id   AF-E1YMW7-F1
#
_cell.length_a   1.000
_cell.length_b   1.000
_cell.length_c   1.000
_cell.angle_alpha   90.00
_cell.angle_beta   90.00
_cell.angle_gamma   90.00
#
_symmetry.space_group_name_H-M   'P 1'
#
loop_
_entity.id
_entity.type
_entity.pdbx_description
1 polymer ?
#
loop_
_entity_poly.entity_id
_entity_poly.type
_entity_poly.pdbx_seq_one_letter_code
_entity_poly.pdbx_strand_id
1 'polypeptide(L)' 'MKAVSVILPLLDREIPVIRDAYVDMAFGTGALKVTPAHDPNDFEIGKRHNLPGANRVE' A
#
# COMPACT_ATOMS: atom_id res chain seq x y z
N MET A 1 -5.53 -18.80 -2.61
CA MET A 1 -5.75 -18.08 -1.33
C MET A 1 -6.39 -16.74 -1.65
N LYS A 2 -7.41 -16.30 -0.89
CA LYS A 2 -8.04 -14.99 -1.09
C LYS A 2 -7.05 -13.90 -0.65
N ALA A 3 -6.90 -12.84 -1.45
CA ALA A 3 -6.11 -11.68 -1.06
C ALA A 3 -6.72 -11.06 0.21
N VAL A 4 -5.87 -10.67 1.16
CA VAL A 4 -6.31 -9.99 2.39
C VAL A 4 -6.54 -8.51 2.04
N SER A 5 -7.71 -7.97 2.40
CA SER A 5 -8.05 -6.56 2.24
C SER A 5 -8.47 -5.95 3.58
N VAL A 6 -8.40 -4.62 3.67
CA VAL A 6 -8.87 -3.83 4.81
C VAL A 6 -9.83 -2.75 4.31
N ILE A 7 -10.73 -2.28 5.17
CA ILE A 7 -11.65 -1.19 4.84
C ILE A 7 -10.99 0.15 5.16
N LEU A 8 -10.92 1.03 4.17
CA LEU A 8 -10.52 2.42 4.37
C LEU A 8 -11.55 3.11 5.27
N PRO A 9 -11.14 3.68 6.41
CA PRO A 9 -12.05 4.39 7.28
C PRO A 9 -12.80 5.48 6.52
N LEU A 10 -14.10 5.61 6.83
CA LEU A 10 -15.01 6.65 6.33
C LEU A 10 -15.38 6.58 4.84
N LEU A 11 -14.85 5.62 4.07
CA LEU A 11 -15.08 5.53 2.63
C LEU A 11 -15.58 4.16 2.15
N ASP A 12 -15.83 3.22 3.07
CA ASP A 12 -16.27 1.84 2.81
C ASP A 12 -15.58 1.20 1.59
N ARG A 13 -14.30 1.49 1.44
CA ARG A 13 -13.50 1.11 0.28
C ARG A 13 -12.49 0.07 0.71
N GLU A 14 -12.52 -1.09 0.06
CA GLU A 14 -11.49 -2.10 0.26
C GLU A 14 -10.13 -1.65 -0.30
N ILE A 15 -9.07 -1.90 0.48
CA ILE A 15 -7.67 -1.68 0.09
C ILE A 15 -6.93 -3.01 0.24
N PRO A 16 -6.15 -3.46 -0.76
CA PRO A 16 -5.37 -4.68 -0.66
C PRO A 16 -4.22 -4.53 0.35
N VAL A 17 -3.95 -5.60 1.10
CA VAL A 17 -2.74 -5.71 1.93
C VAL A 17 -1.65 -6.40 1.11
N ILE A 18 -0.52 -5.72 0.98
CA ILE A 18 0.68 -6.22 0.28
C ILE A 18 1.80 -6.48 1.30
N ARG A 19 2.82 -7.24 0.87
CA ARG A 19 4.05 -7.45 1.63
C ARG A 19 5.19 -6.74 0.91
N ASP A 20 5.92 -5.88 1.59
CA ASP A 20 7.09 -5.20 1.04
C ASP A 20 8.19 -5.14 2.10
N ALA A 21 9.43 -5.39 1.70
CA ALA A 21 10.59 -5.42 2.60
C ALA A 21 10.98 -4.03 3.13
N TYR A 22 10.42 -2.96 2.59
CA TYR A 22 10.60 -1.60 3.11
C TYR A 22 9.99 -1.42 4.50
N VAL A 23 9.00 -2.23 4.87
CA VAL A 23 8.35 -2.14 6.19
C VAL A 23 9.19 -2.85 7.24
N ASP A 24 9.69 -2.10 8.21
CA ASP A 24 10.31 -2.65 9.41
C ASP A 24 9.24 -3.08 10.42
N MET A 25 9.21 -4.37 10.74
CA MET A 25 8.26 -4.95 11.70
C MET A 25 8.49 -4.51 13.14
N ALA A 26 9.69 -4.03 13.48
CA ALA A 26 10.00 -3.49 14.81
C ALA A 26 9.59 -2.03 14.97
N PHE A 27 9.29 -1.33 13.86
CA PHE A 27 8.91 0.08 13.88
C PHE A 27 7.39 0.26 13.93
N GLY A 28 6.91 1.06 14.90
CA GLY A 28 5.49 1.35 15.06
C GLY A 28 4.65 0.09 15.27
N THR A 29 3.65 -0.11 14.42
CA THR A 29 2.79 -1.32 14.43
C THR A 29 3.29 -2.43 13.50
N GLY A 30 4.40 -2.20 12.77
CA GLY A 30 4.84 -3.09 11.69
C GLY A 30 3.93 -3.06 10.46
N ALA A 31 3.12 -2.01 10.28
CA ALA A 31 2.30 -1.78 9.10
C ALA A 31 2.43 -0.34 8.62
N LEU A 32 2.48 -0.16 7.29
CA LEU A 32 2.61 1.15 6.64
C LEU A 32 1.39 1.42 5.75
N LYS A 33 0.81 2.62 5.88
CA LYS A 33 -0.15 3.14 4.91
C LYS A 33 0.62 3.71 3.72
N VAL A 34 0.34 3.21 2.51
CA VAL A 34 1.02 3.61 1.28
C VAL A 34 0.13 4.56 0.47
N THR A 35 0.67 5.72 0.11
CA THR A 35 0.04 6.79 -0.67
C THR A 35 0.93 7.23 -1.85
N PRO A 36 0.99 6.46 -2.95
CA PRO A 36 2.03 6.62 -3.95
C PRO A 36 2.10 7.98 -4.66
N ALA A 37 0.98 8.69 -4.77
CA ALA A 37 0.94 10.01 -5.41
C ALA A 37 1.49 11.15 -4.54
N HIS A 38 1.84 10.89 -3.27
CA HIS A 38 2.14 11.94 -2.29
C HIS A 38 3.43 11.74 -1.49
N ASP A 39 4.00 10.53 -1.49
CA ASP A 39 5.26 10.24 -0.81
C ASP A 39 6.24 9.52 -1.77
N PRO A 40 7.51 9.94 -1.88
CA PRO A 40 8.48 9.33 -2.78
C PRO A 40 8.80 7.86 -2.47
N ASN A 41 8.81 7.45 -1.20
CA ASN A 41 9.05 6.05 -0.84
C ASN A 41 7.83 5.20 -1.20
N ASP A 42 6.64 5.71 -0.93
CA ASP A 42 5.38 5.09 -1.33
C ASP A 42 5.25 4.98 -2.84
N PHE A 43 5.78 5.95 -3.59
CA PHE A 43 5.81 5.90 -5.05
C PHE A 43 6.65 4.71 -5.55
N GLU A 44 7.84 4.50 -4.99
CA GLU A 44 8.68 3.36 -5.35
C GLU A 44 8.09 2.02 -4.88
N ILE A 45 7.44 1.97 -3.71
CA ILE A 45 6.64 0.81 -3.29
C ILE A 45 5.52 0.56 -4.30
N GLY A 46 4.77 1.61 -4.67
CA GLY A 46 3.68 1.53 -5.63
C GLY A 46 4.14 1.02 -7.00
N LYS A 47 5.32 1.41 -7.45
CA LYS A 47 5.93 0.88 -8.69
C LYS A 47 6.20 -0.61 -8.61
N ARG A 48 6.81 -1.10 -7.52
CA ARG A 48 7.12 -2.52 -7.32
C ARG A 48 5.88 -3.41 -7.29
N HIS A 49 4.77 -2.89 -6.74
CA HIS A 49 3.53 -3.64 -6.54
C HIS A 49 2.42 -3.30 -7.55
N ASN A 50 2.72 -2.52 -8.58
CA ASN A 50 1.75 -2.09 -9.59
C ASN A 50 0.51 -1.37 -9.00
N LEU A 51 0.71 -0.52 -7.99
CA LEU A 51 -0.38 0.21 -7.34
C LEU A 51 -0.81 1.46 -8.16
N PRO A 52 -2.11 1.78 -8.16
CA PRO A 52 -2.61 3.04 -8.73
C PRO A 52 -1.92 4.26 -8.14
N GLY A 53 -1.68 5.28 -8.97
CA GLY A 53 -1.00 6.51 -8.57
C GLY A 53 0.53 6.47 -8.71
N ALA A 54 1.13 5.26 -8.72
CA ALA A 54 2.52 5.05 -9.14
C ALA A 54 2.60 4.62 -10.60
N ASN A 55 1.72 3.69 -10.99
CA ASN A 55 1.57 3.23 -12.36
C ASN A 55 0.18 3.60 -12.87
N ARG A 56 0.07 3.85 -14.19
CA ARG A 56 -1.23 3.98 -14.84
C ARG A 56 -1.83 2.59 -14.98
N VAL A 57 -3.03 2.41 -14.46
CA VAL A 57 -3.86 1.27 -14.82
C VAL A 57 -4.45 1.64 -16.18
N GLU A 58 -3.99 0.98 -17.25
CA GLU A 58 -4.72 0.95 -18.52
C GLU A 58 -5.92 0.02 -18.42
#